data_AF-A0A0Q9JSV9-F1
#
_entry.id   AF-A0A0Q9JSV9-F1
#
_cell.length_a   1.000
_cell.length_b   1.000
_cell.length_c   1.000
_cell.angle_alpha   90.00
_cell.angle_beta   90.00
_cell.angle_gamma   90.00
#
_symmetry.space_group_name_H-M   'P 1'
#
loop_
_entity.id
_entity.type
_entity.pdbx_description
1 polymer ?
#
loop_
_entity_poly.entity_id
_entity_poly.type
_entity_poly.pdbx_seq_one_letter_code
_entity_poly.pdbx_strand_id
1 'polypeptide(L)'
;MDVTEWLLDSDPSIRWQVMRDLLDQPADMVAAERSRVATEGWGARLLALQADDGYWGGDEYGMHGERTSVTWTLHLLRRLGIEPDAPQVRAAVARVRDGVTWRFWDSLPYFHGEVEPCINGGVLALGAYFGVLGAGSDRIIGRLLHEQLDDGGWNCDAPESQRSSFDTTLCVLEGLLEYERAADDAPPEVTEARRRGEEYLLERSLFRRRSTGEIVLARYANLMFPPYWLYDVLRALDYFRGAGDRPDPRIADAVDLVLAERAGDGRWAAGVPWHGEVHFAVDAPEGEPSRWNTLRALRVLRWVDPSSG
;
A
#
# COMPACT_ATOMS: atom_id res chain seq x y z
N MET A 1 22.65 11.28 16.37
CA MET A 1 21.20 11.09 16.53
C MET A 1 20.92 9.65 16.22
N ASP A 2 20.29 8.94 17.14
CA ASP A 2 19.87 7.55 16.94
C ASP A 2 18.83 7.46 15.80
N VAL A 3 18.74 6.33 15.09
CA VAL A 3 17.78 6.13 14.00
C VAL A 3 16.35 6.24 14.52
N THR A 4 16.06 5.68 15.70
CA THR A 4 14.73 5.76 16.30
C THR A 4 14.38 7.19 16.69
N GLU A 5 15.31 7.92 17.33
CA GLU A 5 15.14 9.34 17.67
C GLU A 5 14.86 10.18 16.41
N TRP A 6 15.59 9.94 15.32
CA TRP A 6 15.39 10.61 14.04
C TRP A 6 14.04 10.31 13.39
N LEU A 7 13.53 9.08 13.53
CA LEU A 7 12.20 8.71 13.06
C LEU A 7 11.10 9.30 13.93
N LEU A 8 11.29 9.43 15.25
CA LEU A 8 10.31 10.07 16.14
C LEU A 8 10.22 11.59 15.90
N ASP A 9 11.33 12.22 15.52
CA ASP A 9 11.37 13.61 15.05
C ASP A 9 10.87 13.72 13.59
N SER A 10 9.58 13.43 13.39
CA SER A 10 8.93 13.45 12.07
C SER A 10 7.42 13.70 12.17
N ASP A 11 6.72 13.64 11.03
CA ASP A 11 5.26 13.75 10.94
C ASP A 11 4.55 12.70 11.83
N PRO A 12 3.39 13.01 12.45
CA PRO A 12 2.63 12.04 13.23
C PRO A 12 2.41 10.71 12.49
N SER A 13 2.26 10.77 11.16
CA SER A 13 2.10 9.60 10.28
C SER A 13 3.24 8.59 10.38
N ILE A 14 4.46 9.02 10.72
CA ILE A 14 5.61 8.13 10.96
C ILE A 14 5.77 7.86 12.46
N ARG A 15 5.52 8.86 13.32
CA ARG A 15 5.76 8.73 14.76
C ARG A 15 4.91 7.62 15.41
N TRP A 16 3.60 7.59 15.14
CA TRP A 16 2.71 6.57 15.72
C TRP A 16 3.13 5.15 15.28
N GLN A 17 3.63 5.07 14.05
CA GLN A 17 4.12 3.85 13.40
C GLN A 17 5.41 3.31 14.04
N VAL A 18 6.35 4.21 14.38
CA VAL A 18 7.56 3.88 15.15
C VAL A 18 7.20 3.42 16.56
N MET A 19 6.31 4.16 17.22
CA MET A 19 5.85 3.84 18.58
C MET A 19 5.24 2.44 18.64
N ARG A 20 4.39 2.08 17.66
CA ARG A 20 3.77 0.76 17.59
C ARG A 20 4.76 -0.34 17.26
N ASP A 21 5.52 -0.19 16.19
CA ASP A 21 6.20 -1.33 15.57
C ASP A 21 7.67 -1.48 15.96
N LEU A 22 8.31 -0.42 16.45
CA LEU A 22 9.73 -0.43 16.82
C LEU A 22 9.95 -0.28 18.32
N LEU A 23 8.98 0.27 19.06
CA LEU A 23 9.11 0.58 20.49
C LEU A 23 8.09 -0.14 21.38
N ASP A 24 7.15 -0.90 20.81
CA ASP A 24 6.08 -1.60 21.51
C ASP A 24 5.35 -0.72 22.55
N GLN A 25 5.13 0.55 22.20
CA GLN A 25 4.47 1.50 23.11
C GLN A 25 3.02 1.06 23.39
N PRO A 26 2.47 1.42 24.56
CA PRO A 26 1.09 1.13 24.92
C PRO A 26 0.08 1.58 23.84
N ALA A 27 -0.95 0.76 23.62
CA ALA A 27 -1.92 0.97 22.55
C ALA A 27 -2.67 2.30 22.64
N ASP A 28 -2.93 2.79 23.85
CA ASP A 28 -3.55 4.11 24.10
C ASP A 28 -2.63 5.27 23.69
N MET A 29 -1.33 5.18 23.98
CA MET A 29 -0.34 6.16 23.52
C MET A 29 -0.20 6.16 21.99
N VAL A 30 -0.16 4.97 21.39
CA VAL A 30 -0.13 4.81 19.92
C VAL A 30 -1.38 5.41 19.28
N ALA A 31 -2.58 5.10 19.82
CA ALA A 31 -3.84 5.63 19.32
C ALA A 31 -3.92 7.16 19.47
N ALA A 32 -3.45 7.70 20.60
CA ALA A 32 -3.38 9.14 20.81
C ALA A 32 -2.50 9.83 19.75
N GLU A 33 -1.32 9.28 19.47
CA GLU A 33 -0.43 9.83 18.44
C GLU A 33 -1.01 9.67 17.03
N ARG A 34 -1.58 8.51 16.70
CA ARG A 34 -2.23 8.24 15.41
C ARG A 34 -3.41 9.17 15.15
N SER A 35 -4.18 9.53 16.18
CA SER A 35 -5.32 10.45 16.05
C SER A 35 -4.93 11.84 15.51
N ARG A 36 -3.67 12.25 15.73
CA ARG A 36 -3.13 13.54 15.26
C ARG A 36 -2.98 13.59 13.74
N VAL A 37 -2.83 12.44 13.06
CA VAL A 37 -2.69 12.38 11.58
C VAL A 37 -3.83 13.10 10.86
N ALA A 38 -5.04 13.07 11.42
CA ALA A 38 -6.21 13.70 10.80
C ALA A 38 -6.31 15.22 11.07
N THR A 39 -5.46 15.79 11.93
CA THR A 39 -5.53 17.21 12.36
C THR A 39 -4.19 17.95 12.25
N GLU A 40 -3.09 17.22 12.08
CA GLU A 40 -1.73 17.75 11.95
C GLU A 40 -1.04 17.15 10.71
N GLY A 41 0.03 17.82 10.27
CA GLY A 41 0.97 17.23 9.31
C GLY A 41 0.38 16.94 7.93
N TRP A 42 0.88 15.89 7.28
CA TRP A 42 0.50 15.51 5.92
C TRP A 42 -0.97 15.11 5.80
N GLY A 43 -1.52 14.35 6.75
CA GLY A 43 -2.90 13.87 6.68
C GLY A 43 -3.91 15.02 6.71
N ALA A 44 -3.74 15.98 7.63
CA ALA A 44 -4.59 17.17 7.67
C ALA A 44 -4.46 18.05 6.43
N ARG A 45 -3.24 18.22 5.91
CA ARG A 45 -3.01 18.97 4.67
C ARG A 45 -3.68 18.32 3.46
N LEU A 46 -3.63 16.99 3.33
CA LEU A 46 -4.34 16.28 2.25
C LEU A 46 -5.85 16.47 2.36
N LEU A 47 -6.43 16.30 3.56
CA LEU A 47 -7.87 16.50 3.76
C LEU A 47 -8.33 17.92 3.37
N ALA A 48 -7.51 18.93 3.67
CA ALA A 48 -7.80 20.33 3.35
C ALA A 48 -7.76 20.64 1.84
N LEU A 49 -7.14 19.79 1.02
CA LEU A 49 -7.04 19.96 -0.44
C LEU A 49 -8.24 19.36 -1.20
N GLN A 50 -9.17 18.68 -0.51
CA GLN A 50 -10.33 18.09 -1.17
C GLN A 50 -11.32 19.18 -1.58
N ALA A 51 -11.72 19.18 -2.84
CA ALA A 51 -12.78 20.03 -3.33
C ALA A 51 -14.17 19.57 -2.80
N ASP A 52 -15.16 20.46 -2.89
CA ASP A 52 -16.52 20.20 -2.41
C ASP A 52 -17.23 19.09 -3.21
N ASP A 53 -16.80 18.85 -4.45
CA ASP A 53 -17.29 17.77 -5.32
C ASP A 53 -16.72 16.39 -4.97
N GLY A 54 -15.84 16.31 -3.97
CA GLY A 54 -15.21 15.09 -3.49
C GLY A 54 -13.91 14.72 -4.20
N TYR A 55 -13.51 15.44 -5.24
CA TYR A 55 -12.26 15.19 -5.94
C TYR A 55 -11.05 15.79 -5.21
N TRP A 56 -9.90 15.13 -5.39
CA TRP A 56 -8.59 15.75 -5.28
C TRP A 56 -7.96 15.82 -6.66
N GLY A 57 -7.30 16.93 -6.98
CA GLY A 57 -6.59 17.08 -8.26
C GLY A 57 -7.49 17.07 -9.51
N GLY A 58 -8.82 16.98 -9.34
CA GLY A 58 -9.78 16.94 -10.44
C GLY A 58 -9.85 15.61 -11.20
N ASP A 59 -9.24 14.53 -10.71
CA ASP A 59 -9.22 13.21 -11.37
C ASP A 59 -9.48 12.06 -10.39
N GLU A 60 -10.16 11.00 -10.84
CA GLU A 60 -10.43 9.81 -10.03
C GLU A 60 -9.22 8.89 -9.82
N TYR A 61 -8.34 8.75 -10.83
CA TYR A 61 -7.21 7.81 -10.80
C TYR A 61 -5.87 8.44 -11.18
N GLY A 62 -5.81 9.29 -12.20
CA GLY A 62 -4.59 9.95 -12.66
C GLY A 62 -3.77 9.11 -13.62
N MET A 63 -4.42 8.62 -14.68
CA MET A 63 -3.81 7.79 -15.73
C MET A 63 -2.69 8.49 -16.49
N HIS A 64 -2.65 9.83 -16.51
CA HIS A 64 -1.66 10.61 -17.25
C HIS A 64 -0.59 11.26 -16.37
N GLY A 65 -0.53 10.87 -15.08
CA GLY A 65 0.47 11.36 -14.15
C GLY A 65 -0.08 12.23 -13.03
N GLU A 66 -1.40 12.33 -12.88
CA GLU A 66 -2.05 13.11 -11.84
C GLU A 66 -1.99 12.36 -10.49
N ARG A 67 -0.84 12.42 -9.81
CA ARG A 67 -0.67 11.80 -8.47
C ARG A 67 -1.40 12.57 -7.37
N THR A 68 -2.03 13.68 -7.74
CA THR A 68 -2.99 14.44 -6.95
C THR A 68 -4.40 13.87 -6.96
N SER A 69 -4.68 12.82 -7.75
CA SER A 69 -6.02 12.22 -7.91
C SER A 69 -6.64 11.69 -6.61
N VAL A 70 -7.93 11.38 -6.66
CA VAL A 70 -8.67 10.73 -5.56
C VAL A 70 -7.98 9.43 -5.13
N THR A 71 -7.67 8.55 -6.08
CA THR A 71 -7.06 7.24 -5.77
C THR A 71 -5.73 7.37 -5.05
N TRP A 72 -4.83 8.22 -5.55
CA TRP A 72 -3.51 8.35 -4.94
C TRP A 72 -3.55 9.11 -3.62
N THR A 73 -4.46 10.06 -3.47
CA THR A 73 -4.67 10.76 -2.20
C THR A 73 -5.22 9.82 -1.12
N LEU A 74 -6.24 9.00 -1.44
CA LEU A 74 -6.79 8.02 -0.51
C LEU A 74 -5.77 6.92 -0.15
N HIS A 75 -4.99 6.44 -1.12
CA HIS A 75 -3.89 5.50 -0.84
C HIS A 75 -2.84 6.10 0.10
N LEU A 76 -2.48 7.36 -0.10
CA LEU A 76 -1.54 8.04 0.79
C LEU A 76 -2.15 8.16 2.19
N LEU A 77 -3.38 8.66 2.33
CA LEU A 77 -4.09 8.75 3.61
C LEU A 77 -4.13 7.41 4.36
N ARG A 78 -4.40 6.29 3.67
CA ARG A 78 -4.31 4.94 4.25
C ARG A 78 -2.90 4.61 4.73
N ARG A 79 -1.85 4.89 3.94
CA ARG A 79 -0.44 4.64 4.32
C ARG A 79 0.05 5.51 5.48
N LEU A 80 -0.49 6.72 5.61
CA LEU A 80 -0.27 7.58 6.78
C LEU A 80 -0.92 7.00 8.05
N GLY A 81 -1.85 6.07 7.89
CA GLY A 81 -2.61 5.48 8.98
C GLY A 81 -3.68 6.41 9.52
N ILE A 82 -4.30 7.24 8.69
CA ILE A 82 -5.32 8.17 9.19
C ILE A 82 -6.50 7.40 9.80
N GLU A 83 -7.03 7.86 10.94
CA GLU A 83 -8.17 7.18 11.58
C GLU A 83 -9.44 7.30 10.72
N PRO A 84 -10.00 6.18 10.21
CA PRO A 84 -11.15 6.22 9.30
C PRO A 84 -12.40 6.82 9.97
N ASP A 85 -12.51 6.68 11.29
CA ASP A 85 -13.61 7.20 12.10
C ASP A 85 -13.42 8.64 12.58
N ALA A 86 -12.35 9.33 12.19
CA ALA A 86 -12.25 10.75 12.48
C ALA A 86 -13.35 11.52 11.69
N PRO A 87 -14.07 12.49 12.30
CA PRO A 87 -15.19 13.17 11.65
C PRO A 87 -14.84 13.79 10.29
N GLN A 88 -13.69 14.46 10.18
CA GLN A 88 -13.22 15.05 8.92
C GLN A 88 -12.87 14.01 7.86
N VAL A 89 -12.41 12.82 8.27
CA VAL A 89 -12.11 11.70 7.35
C VAL A 89 -13.38 11.09 6.82
N ARG A 90 -14.36 10.80 7.69
CA ARG A 90 -15.69 10.33 7.25
C ARG A 90 -16.36 11.31 6.30
N ALA A 91 -16.27 12.61 6.58
CA ALA A 91 -16.81 13.64 5.69
C ALA A 91 -16.12 13.65 4.32
N ALA A 92 -14.80 13.47 4.29
CA ALA A 92 -14.03 13.42 3.06
C ALA A 92 -14.35 12.16 2.23
N VAL A 93 -14.40 10.99 2.88
CA VAL A 93 -14.76 9.71 2.26
C VAL A 93 -16.22 9.73 1.76
N ALA A 94 -17.14 10.32 2.52
CA ALA A 94 -18.54 10.47 2.08
C ALA A 94 -18.65 11.32 0.80
N ARG A 95 -17.88 12.41 0.69
CA ARG A 95 -17.83 13.19 -0.56
C ARG A 95 -17.32 12.37 -1.74
N VAL A 96 -16.32 11.50 -1.54
CA VAL A 96 -15.88 10.57 -2.61
C VAL A 96 -17.00 9.61 -2.98
N ARG A 97 -17.62 8.96 -1.98
CA ARG A 97 -18.69 7.99 -2.19
C ARG A 97 -19.87 8.60 -2.97
N ASP A 98 -20.22 9.84 -2.65
CA ASP A 98 -21.42 10.50 -3.18
C ASP A 98 -21.16 11.31 -4.47
N GLY A 99 -19.92 11.74 -4.71
CA GLY A 99 -19.57 12.69 -5.78
C GLY A 99 -18.58 12.20 -6.83
N VAL A 100 -17.78 11.16 -6.55
CA VAL A 100 -16.72 10.69 -7.46
C VAL A 100 -17.17 9.47 -8.24
N THR A 101 -17.00 9.52 -9.56
CA THR A 101 -17.33 8.43 -10.48
C THR A 101 -16.17 8.12 -11.42
N TRP A 102 -16.10 6.87 -11.89
CA TRP A 102 -15.23 6.46 -12.99
C TRP A 102 -15.76 6.97 -14.33
N ARG A 103 -15.17 8.03 -14.88
CA ARG A 103 -15.77 8.76 -16.03
C ARG A 103 -15.86 7.92 -17.30
N PHE A 104 -14.90 7.02 -17.50
CA PHE A 104 -14.80 6.17 -18.69
C PHE A 104 -15.45 4.79 -18.51
N TRP A 105 -15.98 4.49 -17.33
CA TRP A 105 -16.52 3.16 -16.98
C TRP A 105 -17.94 3.28 -16.44
N ASP A 106 -18.86 3.62 -17.35
CA ASP A 106 -20.30 3.74 -17.09
C ASP A 106 -20.69 4.69 -15.95
N SER A 107 -19.82 5.65 -15.61
CA SER A 107 -20.00 6.55 -14.46
C SER A 107 -20.25 5.78 -13.16
N LEU A 108 -19.63 4.61 -13.00
CA LEU A 108 -19.72 3.83 -11.78
C LEU A 108 -19.24 4.66 -10.57
N PRO A 109 -19.90 4.56 -9.41
CA PRO A 109 -19.38 5.19 -8.19
C PRO A 109 -17.96 4.72 -7.88
N TYR A 110 -17.11 5.59 -7.34
CA TYR A 110 -15.69 5.30 -7.14
C TYR A 110 -15.42 3.95 -6.46
N PHE A 111 -16.11 3.66 -5.35
CA PHE A 111 -15.93 2.42 -4.58
C PHE A 111 -16.52 1.15 -5.24
N HIS A 112 -17.12 1.26 -6.43
CA HIS A 112 -17.48 0.09 -7.24
C HIS A 112 -16.33 -0.42 -8.11
N GLY A 113 -15.20 0.30 -8.10
CA GLY A 113 -14.05 -0.01 -8.93
C GLY A 113 -14.34 0.14 -10.42
N GLU A 114 -13.41 -0.34 -11.22
CA GLU A 114 -13.44 -0.33 -12.68
C GLU A 114 -13.12 -1.72 -13.25
N VAL A 115 -12.19 -1.83 -14.21
CA VAL A 115 -11.95 -3.06 -14.96
C VAL A 115 -10.60 -3.71 -14.67
N GLU A 116 -9.55 -2.92 -14.45
CA GLU A 116 -8.21 -3.42 -14.25
C GLU A 116 -8.05 -4.01 -12.84
N PRO A 117 -7.55 -5.24 -12.71
CA PRO A 117 -7.38 -5.89 -11.40
C PRO A 117 -6.44 -5.09 -10.46
N CYS A 118 -5.44 -4.40 -11.02
CA CYS A 118 -4.51 -3.56 -10.26
C CYS A 118 -5.25 -2.38 -9.59
N ILE A 119 -6.13 -1.72 -10.32
CA ILE A 119 -6.93 -0.59 -9.82
C ILE A 119 -7.98 -1.11 -8.83
N ASN A 120 -8.69 -2.18 -9.19
CA ASN A 120 -9.70 -2.81 -8.35
C ASN A 120 -9.15 -3.32 -7.01
N GLY A 121 -7.95 -3.90 -6.98
CA GLY A 121 -7.26 -4.26 -5.74
C GLY A 121 -7.00 -3.05 -4.85
N GLY A 122 -6.56 -1.94 -5.44
CA GLY A 122 -6.37 -0.67 -4.74
C GLY A 122 -7.69 -0.12 -4.15
N VAL A 123 -8.74 -0.05 -4.96
CA VAL A 123 -10.08 0.44 -4.54
C VAL A 123 -10.67 -0.44 -3.44
N LEU A 124 -10.52 -1.76 -3.53
CA LEU A 124 -10.96 -2.68 -2.48
C LEU A 124 -10.25 -2.40 -1.15
N ALA A 125 -8.93 -2.18 -1.19
CA ALA A 125 -8.17 -1.81 -0.01
C ALA A 125 -8.66 -0.49 0.61
N LEU A 126 -9.02 0.49 -0.22
CA LEU A 126 -9.54 1.77 0.24
C LEU A 126 -10.95 1.63 0.82
N GLY A 127 -11.85 0.92 0.14
CA GLY A 127 -13.20 0.66 0.60
C GLY A 127 -13.21 -0.06 1.94
N ALA A 128 -12.39 -1.10 2.09
CA ALA A 128 -12.23 -1.84 3.34
C ALA A 128 -11.68 -0.95 4.47
N TYR A 129 -10.60 -0.21 4.21
CA TYR A 129 -9.96 0.64 5.22
C TYR A 129 -10.88 1.77 5.72
N PHE A 130 -11.64 2.39 4.83
CA PHE A 130 -12.53 3.51 5.15
C PHE A 130 -13.97 3.10 5.48
N GLY A 131 -14.26 1.81 5.59
CA GLY A 131 -15.58 1.30 5.98
C GLY A 131 -16.67 1.50 4.92
N VAL A 132 -16.31 1.52 3.64
CA VAL A 132 -17.22 1.62 2.48
C VAL A 132 -17.32 0.26 1.78
N LEU A 133 -17.92 -0.70 2.48
CA LEU A 133 -18.20 -2.05 1.96
C LEU A 133 -19.66 -2.19 1.52
N GLY A 134 -19.94 -3.14 0.64
CA GLY A 134 -21.27 -3.45 0.11
C GLY A 134 -21.22 -3.86 -1.36
N ALA A 135 -22.21 -3.45 -2.15
CA ALA A 135 -22.33 -3.89 -3.55
C ALA A 135 -21.09 -3.60 -4.41
N GLY A 136 -20.36 -2.51 -4.10
CA GLY A 136 -19.11 -2.18 -4.77
C GLY A 136 -17.98 -3.16 -4.46
N SER A 137 -17.75 -3.48 -3.18
CA SER A 137 -16.75 -4.49 -2.79
C SER A 137 -17.13 -5.88 -3.30
N ASP A 138 -18.41 -6.25 -3.26
CA ASP A 138 -18.90 -7.54 -3.78
C ASP A 138 -18.63 -7.69 -5.27
N ARG A 139 -18.86 -6.60 -6.02
CA ARG A 139 -18.54 -6.53 -7.44
C ARG A 139 -17.05 -6.73 -7.68
N ILE A 140 -16.20 -6.00 -6.97
CA ILE A 140 -14.75 -6.08 -7.13
C ILE A 140 -14.25 -7.48 -6.80
N ILE A 141 -14.68 -8.06 -5.67
CA ILE A 141 -14.29 -9.42 -5.26
C ILE A 141 -14.72 -10.44 -6.32
N GLY A 142 -15.97 -10.37 -6.80
CA GLY A 142 -16.45 -11.27 -7.84
C GLY A 142 -15.59 -11.22 -9.11
N ARG A 143 -15.11 -10.04 -9.50
CA ARG A 143 -14.17 -9.89 -10.61
C ARG A 143 -12.79 -10.47 -10.30
N LEU A 144 -12.19 -10.10 -9.17
CA LEU A 144 -10.85 -10.55 -8.80
C LEU A 144 -10.78 -12.07 -8.68
N LEU A 145 -11.81 -12.72 -8.12
CA LEU A 145 -11.89 -14.18 -8.06
C LEU A 145 -12.01 -14.80 -9.45
N HIS A 146 -12.77 -14.18 -10.36
CA HIS A 146 -12.95 -14.67 -11.72
C HIS A 146 -11.71 -14.47 -12.61
N GLU A 147 -10.99 -13.37 -12.41
CA GLU A 147 -9.86 -12.93 -13.24
C GLU A 147 -8.51 -13.50 -12.76
N GLN A 148 -8.48 -14.27 -11.67
CA GLN A 148 -7.25 -14.90 -11.18
C GLN A 148 -6.71 -15.93 -12.17
N LEU A 149 -5.45 -15.79 -12.56
CA LEU A 149 -4.81 -16.68 -13.55
C LEU A 149 -4.43 -18.05 -12.95
N ASP A 150 -4.11 -19.00 -13.82
CA ASP A 150 -3.72 -20.37 -13.43
C ASP A 150 -2.48 -20.39 -12.52
N ASP A 151 -1.54 -19.46 -12.73
CA ASP A 151 -0.32 -19.32 -11.92
C ASP A 151 -0.56 -18.63 -10.56
N GLY A 152 -1.82 -18.31 -10.23
CA GLY A 152 -2.26 -17.81 -8.92
C GLY A 152 -2.28 -16.29 -8.78
N GLY A 153 -1.66 -15.54 -9.68
CA GLY A 153 -1.67 -14.07 -9.62
C GLY A 153 -2.73 -13.42 -10.50
N TRP A 154 -2.49 -12.13 -10.79
CA TRP A 154 -3.32 -11.31 -11.70
C TRP A 154 -2.46 -10.53 -12.69
N ASN A 155 -3.07 -10.12 -13.81
CA ASN A 155 -2.44 -9.23 -14.78
C ASN A 155 -3.47 -8.27 -15.40
N CYS A 156 -3.15 -6.97 -15.47
CA CYS A 156 -3.97 -5.97 -16.16
C CYS A 156 -3.95 -6.14 -17.70
N ASP A 157 -2.95 -6.84 -18.24
CA ASP A 157 -2.88 -7.26 -19.66
C ASP A 157 -3.58 -8.61 -19.94
N ALA A 158 -4.35 -9.16 -19.01
CA ALA A 158 -5.14 -10.36 -19.27
C ALA A 158 -6.41 -10.01 -20.08
N PRO A 159 -6.87 -10.87 -21.01
CA PRO A 159 -6.42 -12.24 -21.27
C PRO A 159 -5.26 -12.39 -22.26
N GLU A 160 -4.73 -11.32 -22.84
CA GLU A 160 -3.60 -11.36 -23.78
C GLU A 160 -2.35 -11.97 -23.11
N SER A 161 -2.12 -11.64 -21.84
CA SER A 161 -1.12 -12.28 -21.00
C SER A 161 -1.70 -13.44 -20.20
N GLN A 162 -1.08 -14.62 -20.39
CA GLN A 162 -1.37 -15.82 -19.59
C GLN A 162 -0.45 -15.96 -18.36
N ARG A 163 0.33 -14.91 -18.06
CA ARG A 163 1.24 -14.89 -16.90
C ARG A 163 0.90 -13.70 -16.04
N SER A 164 0.81 -13.92 -14.74
CA SER A 164 0.57 -12.82 -13.80
C SER A 164 1.73 -11.85 -13.77
N SER A 165 1.45 -10.61 -13.36
CA SER A 165 2.46 -9.58 -13.10
C SER A 165 2.60 -9.33 -11.59
N PHE A 166 3.79 -8.91 -11.15
CA PHE A 166 4.04 -8.63 -9.74
C PHE A 166 3.26 -7.40 -9.27
N ASP A 167 3.26 -6.32 -10.06
CA ASP A 167 2.60 -5.05 -9.74
C ASP A 167 1.09 -5.26 -9.54
N THR A 168 0.44 -5.95 -10.48
CA THR A 168 -1.00 -6.25 -10.37
C THR A 168 -1.26 -7.16 -9.18
N THR A 169 -0.50 -8.27 -9.07
CA THR A 169 -0.72 -9.25 -8.01
C THR A 169 -0.61 -8.62 -6.63
N LEU A 170 0.42 -7.80 -6.37
CA LEU A 170 0.58 -7.15 -5.07
C LEU A 170 -0.55 -6.16 -4.77
N CYS A 171 -1.03 -5.40 -5.75
CA CYS A 171 -2.17 -4.50 -5.55
C CYS A 171 -3.45 -5.27 -5.17
N VAL A 172 -3.71 -6.42 -5.83
CA VAL A 172 -4.83 -7.30 -5.51
C VAL A 172 -4.69 -7.90 -4.11
N LEU A 173 -3.51 -8.42 -3.78
CA LEU A 173 -3.21 -8.99 -2.46
C LEU A 173 -3.45 -7.98 -1.33
N GLU A 174 -2.99 -6.74 -1.48
CA GLU A 174 -3.23 -5.66 -0.52
C GLU A 174 -4.73 -5.37 -0.32
N GLY A 175 -5.53 -5.49 -1.39
CA GLY A 175 -6.99 -5.33 -1.36
C GLY A 175 -7.69 -6.48 -0.63
N LEU A 176 -7.41 -7.73 -1.01
CA LEU A 176 -8.03 -8.91 -0.41
C LEU A 176 -7.69 -9.01 1.09
N LEU A 177 -6.44 -8.74 1.47
CA LEU A 177 -6.02 -8.76 2.88
C LEU A 177 -6.73 -7.70 3.71
N GLU A 178 -6.89 -6.48 3.18
CA GLU A 178 -7.60 -5.42 3.90
C GLU A 178 -9.08 -5.74 4.04
N TYR A 179 -9.69 -6.30 3.00
CA TYR A 179 -11.08 -6.76 3.06
C TYR A 179 -11.28 -7.85 4.12
N GLU A 180 -10.42 -8.86 4.17
CA GLU A 180 -10.48 -9.92 5.20
C GLU A 180 -10.41 -9.38 6.63
N ARG A 181 -9.66 -8.30 6.86
CA ARG A 181 -9.55 -7.67 8.18
C ARG A 181 -10.77 -6.84 8.54
N ALA A 182 -11.45 -6.28 7.55
CA ALA A 182 -12.57 -5.36 7.74
C ALA A 182 -13.93 -6.08 7.74
N ALA A 183 -14.07 -7.18 7.02
CA ALA A 183 -15.31 -7.93 6.90
C ALA A 183 -15.40 -9.03 7.98
N ASP A 184 -16.46 -9.00 8.79
CA ASP A 184 -16.71 -10.01 9.83
C ASP A 184 -16.86 -11.42 9.25
N ASP A 185 -17.45 -11.54 8.06
CA ASP A 185 -17.78 -12.81 7.39
C ASP A 185 -17.19 -12.85 5.96
N ALA A 186 -15.89 -12.61 5.81
CA ALA A 186 -15.22 -12.71 4.51
C ALA A 186 -15.37 -14.14 3.92
N PRO A 187 -15.79 -14.30 2.64
CA PRO A 187 -15.91 -15.61 2.02
C PRO A 187 -14.56 -16.35 1.99
N PRO A 188 -14.50 -17.66 2.29
CA PRO A 188 -13.26 -18.44 2.27
C PRO A 188 -12.48 -18.36 0.96
N GLU A 189 -13.18 -18.17 -0.16
CA GLU A 189 -12.63 -18.01 -1.50
C GLU A 189 -11.70 -16.79 -1.61
N VAL A 190 -11.95 -15.74 -0.82
CA VAL A 190 -11.08 -14.54 -0.75
C VAL A 190 -9.71 -14.95 -0.21
N THR A 191 -9.69 -15.70 0.89
CA THR A 191 -8.45 -16.20 1.52
C THR A 191 -7.74 -17.21 0.67
N GLU A 192 -8.47 -18.10 0.00
CA GLU A 192 -7.88 -19.04 -0.95
C GLU A 192 -7.20 -18.30 -2.11
N ALA A 193 -7.90 -17.35 -2.73
CA ALA A 193 -7.36 -16.54 -3.82
C ALA A 193 -6.14 -15.74 -3.38
N ARG A 194 -6.21 -15.08 -2.21
CA ARG A 194 -5.07 -14.34 -1.65
C ARG A 194 -3.85 -15.25 -1.45
N ARG A 195 -4.02 -16.43 -0.85
CA ARG A 195 -2.92 -17.38 -0.64
C ARG A 195 -2.30 -17.89 -1.94
N ARG A 196 -3.12 -18.11 -2.99
CA ARG A 196 -2.60 -18.45 -4.33
C ARG A 196 -1.76 -17.32 -4.93
N GLY A 197 -2.17 -16.07 -4.75
CA GLY A 197 -1.39 -14.92 -5.20
C GLY A 197 -0.11 -14.69 -4.38
N GLU A 198 -0.14 -14.99 -3.09
CA GLU A 198 1.05 -15.01 -2.24
C GLU A 198 2.05 -16.06 -2.72
N GLU A 199 1.58 -17.28 -3.00
CA GLU A 199 2.43 -18.35 -3.53
C GLU A 199 3.05 -17.97 -4.89
N TYR A 200 2.32 -17.27 -5.77
CA TYR A 200 2.88 -16.73 -7.01
C TYR A 200 4.13 -15.86 -6.74
N LEU A 201 4.09 -14.98 -5.74
CA LEU A 201 5.23 -14.14 -5.38
C LEU A 201 6.34 -14.95 -4.67
N LEU A 202 5.98 -15.88 -3.78
CA LEU A 202 6.92 -16.67 -2.98
C LEU A 202 7.73 -17.66 -3.82
N GLU A 203 7.12 -18.33 -4.80
CA GLU A 203 7.83 -19.19 -5.76
C GLU A 203 8.89 -18.43 -6.59
N ARG A 204 8.80 -17.10 -6.58
CA ARG A 204 9.67 -16.18 -7.30
C ARG A 204 10.60 -15.41 -6.36
N SER A 205 10.71 -15.83 -5.09
CA SER A 205 11.47 -15.13 -4.05
C SER A 205 11.20 -13.63 -4.03
N LEU A 206 9.95 -13.23 -4.33
CA LEU A 206 9.46 -11.85 -4.45
C LEU A 206 10.02 -11.01 -5.63
N PHE A 207 11.14 -11.35 -6.27
CA PHE A 207 11.69 -10.51 -7.35
C PHE A 207 12.43 -11.23 -8.46
N ARG A 208 12.48 -12.57 -8.41
CA ARG A 208 13.22 -13.42 -9.35
C ARG A 208 12.29 -14.05 -10.38
N ARG A 209 12.83 -14.28 -11.58
CA ARG A 209 12.16 -15.07 -12.61
C ARG A 209 12.20 -16.53 -12.17
N ARG A 210 11.05 -17.18 -12.12
CA ARG A 210 10.97 -18.63 -11.82
C ARG A 210 11.85 -19.48 -12.76
N SER A 211 11.98 -19.07 -14.02
CA SER A 211 12.72 -19.82 -15.04
C SER A 211 14.24 -19.67 -14.99
N THR A 212 14.77 -18.51 -14.57
CA THR A 212 16.21 -18.21 -14.64
C THR A 212 16.84 -17.90 -13.27
N GLY A 213 16.05 -17.60 -12.25
CA GLY A 213 16.53 -17.09 -10.96
C GLY A 213 17.05 -15.64 -11.01
N GLU A 214 17.09 -15.01 -12.18
CA GLU A 214 17.53 -13.62 -12.33
C GLU A 214 16.46 -12.64 -11.86
N ILE A 215 16.87 -11.41 -11.54
CA ILE A 215 15.97 -10.30 -11.21
C ILE A 215 15.01 -10.08 -12.39
N VAL A 216 13.71 -10.00 -12.09
CA VAL A 216 12.66 -9.81 -13.11
C VAL A 216 12.83 -8.47 -13.82
N LEU A 217 12.93 -7.40 -13.03
CA LEU A 217 13.07 -6.01 -13.49
C LEU A 217 13.91 -5.22 -12.48
N ALA A 218 14.90 -4.46 -12.97
CA ALA A 218 15.83 -3.71 -12.11
C ALA A 218 15.12 -2.73 -11.16
N ARG A 219 14.01 -2.12 -11.59
CA ARG A 219 13.22 -1.20 -10.76
C ARG A 219 12.63 -1.84 -9.49
N TYR A 220 12.60 -3.17 -9.35
CA TYR A 220 12.13 -3.80 -8.10
C TYR A 220 13.04 -3.50 -6.89
N ALA A 221 14.28 -3.07 -7.13
CA ALA A 221 15.18 -2.55 -6.11
C ALA A 221 15.00 -1.05 -5.84
N ASN A 222 14.15 -0.34 -6.58
CA ASN A 222 13.88 1.08 -6.36
C ASN A 222 12.91 1.27 -5.19
N LEU A 223 13.44 1.46 -3.98
CA LEU A 223 12.64 1.64 -2.77
C LEU A 223 11.98 3.03 -2.77
N MET A 224 10.78 3.15 -3.32
CA MET A 224 10.12 4.43 -3.48
C MET A 224 8.93 4.62 -2.52
N PHE A 225 8.64 5.88 -2.18
CA PHE A 225 7.46 6.24 -1.41
C PHE A 225 6.87 7.58 -1.88
N PRO A 226 5.53 7.69 -2.05
CA PRO A 226 4.56 6.59 -2.07
C PRO A 226 4.75 5.71 -3.32
N PRO A 227 4.49 4.39 -3.25
CA PRO A 227 4.78 3.47 -4.37
C PRO A 227 3.71 3.48 -5.49
N TYR A 228 2.56 4.11 -5.27
CA TYR A 228 1.40 4.02 -6.18
C TYR A 228 1.03 2.54 -6.47
N TRP A 229 0.87 2.14 -7.74
CA TRP A 229 0.65 0.75 -8.12
C TRP A 229 1.94 -0.07 -8.25
N LEU A 230 3.11 0.59 -8.23
CA LEU A 230 4.37 -0.04 -8.58
C LEU A 230 4.81 -1.05 -7.53
N TYR A 231 5.41 -2.12 -8.03
CA TYR A 231 6.07 -3.10 -7.20
C TYR A 231 7.50 -2.67 -6.86
N ASP A 232 7.82 -2.75 -5.58
CA ASP A 232 9.19 -2.79 -5.07
C ASP A 232 9.29 -3.88 -4.00
N VAL A 233 10.50 -4.41 -3.81
CA VAL A 233 10.74 -5.53 -2.89
C VAL A 233 10.37 -5.17 -1.45
N LEU A 234 10.59 -3.94 -1.01
CA LEU A 234 10.28 -3.52 0.35
C LEU A 234 8.77 -3.41 0.59
N ARG A 235 7.99 -2.93 -0.38
CA ARG A 235 6.52 -2.95 -0.32
C ARG A 235 5.99 -4.37 -0.20
N ALA A 236 6.55 -5.32 -0.95
CA ALA A 236 6.13 -6.72 -0.86
C ALA A 236 6.49 -7.36 0.48
N LEU A 237 7.70 -7.12 0.99
CA LEU A 237 8.10 -7.59 2.32
C LEU A 237 7.22 -7.00 3.42
N ASP A 238 6.89 -5.71 3.35
CA ASP A 238 5.99 -5.06 4.33
C ASP A 238 4.54 -5.59 4.23
N TYR A 239 4.10 -5.97 3.01
CA TYR A 239 2.84 -6.71 2.83
C TYR A 239 2.89 -8.06 3.56
N PHE A 240 3.91 -8.91 3.31
CA PHE A 240 4.01 -10.23 3.94
C PHE A 240 4.13 -10.15 5.46
N ARG A 241 4.87 -9.15 5.96
CA ARG A 241 4.94 -8.79 7.38
C ARG A 241 3.56 -8.47 7.96
N GLY A 242 2.70 -7.80 7.20
CA GLY A 242 1.32 -7.54 7.61
C GLY A 242 0.42 -8.77 7.50
N ALA A 243 0.62 -9.59 6.47
CA ALA A 243 -0.27 -10.71 6.14
C ALA A 243 -0.09 -11.94 7.05
N GLY A 244 1.08 -12.13 7.65
CA GLY A 244 1.37 -13.35 8.43
C GLY A 244 2.33 -13.15 9.61
N ASP A 245 2.17 -14.02 10.61
CA ASP A 245 2.92 -13.94 11.86
C ASP A 245 4.38 -14.41 11.73
N ARG A 246 4.68 -15.28 10.75
CA ARG A 246 6.02 -15.86 10.57
C ARG A 246 6.53 -15.65 9.15
N PRO A 247 7.80 -15.24 8.99
CA PRO A 247 8.41 -15.11 7.67
C PRO A 247 8.55 -16.47 6.98
N ASP A 248 8.17 -16.53 5.71
CA ASP A 248 8.45 -17.69 4.85
C ASP A 248 9.95 -17.68 4.46
N PRO A 249 10.70 -18.77 4.63
CA PRO A 249 12.13 -18.82 4.29
C PRO A 249 12.48 -18.37 2.86
N ARG A 250 11.53 -18.46 1.91
CA ARG A 250 11.74 -18.06 0.50
C ARG A 250 11.93 -16.56 0.30
N ILE A 251 11.65 -15.74 1.33
CA ILE A 251 11.87 -14.28 1.28
C ILE A 251 13.31 -13.87 1.62
N ALA A 252 14.18 -14.81 2.03
CA ALA A 252 15.54 -14.49 2.50
C ALA A 252 16.33 -13.63 1.50
N ASP A 253 16.36 -14.00 0.22
CA ASP A 253 17.01 -13.22 -0.84
C ASP A 253 16.47 -11.78 -0.96
N ALA A 254 15.17 -11.60 -0.73
CA ALA A 254 14.54 -10.28 -0.81
C ALA A 254 14.92 -9.42 0.42
N VAL A 255 15.03 -10.04 1.59
CA VAL A 255 15.54 -9.40 2.81
C VAL A 255 17.00 -9.00 2.64
N ASP A 256 17.84 -9.88 2.08
CA ASP A 256 19.25 -9.59 1.80
C ASP A 256 19.41 -8.41 0.85
N LEU A 257 18.54 -8.30 -0.17
CA LEU A 257 18.51 -7.15 -1.08
C LEU A 257 18.20 -5.85 -0.33
N VAL A 258 17.22 -5.85 0.58
CA VAL A 258 16.94 -4.67 1.42
C VAL A 258 18.09 -4.37 2.38
N LEU A 259 18.70 -5.38 2.99
CA LEU A 259 19.84 -5.19 3.89
C LEU A 259 21.06 -4.58 3.20
N ALA A 260 21.31 -4.95 1.94
CA ALA A 260 22.42 -4.41 1.16
C ALA A 260 22.31 -2.89 0.92
N GLU A 261 21.09 -2.34 0.92
CA GLU A 261 20.82 -0.90 0.76
C GLU A 261 20.91 -0.11 2.08
N ARG A 262 21.20 -0.77 3.21
CA ARG A 262 21.35 -0.10 4.51
C ARG A 262 22.63 0.73 4.53
N ALA A 263 22.49 2.04 4.68
CA ALA A 263 23.62 2.94 4.82
C ALA A 263 24.35 2.73 6.17
N GLY A 264 25.58 3.24 6.27
CA GLY A 264 26.42 3.10 7.47
C GLY A 264 25.84 3.78 8.73
N ASP A 265 24.90 4.72 8.57
CA ASP A 265 24.15 5.33 9.67
C ASP A 265 22.87 4.56 10.04
N GLY A 266 22.64 3.41 9.41
CA GLY A 266 21.54 2.50 9.67
C GLY A 266 20.23 2.87 8.96
N ARG A 267 20.24 3.83 8.03
CA ARG A 267 19.06 4.33 7.30
C ARG A 267 19.03 3.84 5.86
N TRP A 268 17.89 4.01 5.19
CA TRP A 268 17.71 3.71 3.76
C TRP A 268 17.43 5.00 2.99
N ALA A 269 18.02 5.11 1.80
CA ALA A 269 17.79 6.25 0.91
C ALA A 269 16.39 6.19 0.27
N ALA A 270 15.84 7.34 -0.11
CA ALA A 270 14.68 7.42 -1.00
C ALA A 270 15.08 6.97 -2.41
N GLY A 271 14.25 6.14 -3.03
CA GLY A 271 14.37 5.76 -4.43
C GLY A 271 13.92 6.88 -5.38
N VAL A 272 14.09 6.62 -6.67
CA VAL A 272 13.61 7.49 -7.76
C VAL A 272 12.08 7.61 -7.65
N PRO A 273 11.52 8.81 -7.49
CA PRO A 273 10.08 8.99 -7.45
C PRO A 273 9.46 8.68 -8.81
N TRP A 274 8.23 8.17 -8.80
CA TRP A 274 7.50 7.99 -10.04
C TRP A 274 7.03 9.35 -10.57
N HIS A 275 7.07 9.49 -11.89
CA HIS A 275 6.69 10.73 -12.56
C HIS A 275 5.21 11.09 -12.29
N GLY A 276 4.96 12.40 -12.26
CA GLY A 276 3.64 12.97 -12.08
C GLY A 276 3.63 14.15 -11.13
N GLU A 277 2.55 14.93 -11.19
CA GLU A 277 2.33 16.04 -10.26
C GLU A 277 1.84 15.50 -8.92
N VAL A 278 2.47 15.94 -7.83
CA VAL A 278 2.09 15.62 -6.45
C VAL A 278 1.62 16.87 -5.72
N HIS A 279 0.73 16.71 -4.72
CA HIS A 279 0.30 17.82 -3.88
C HIS A 279 1.49 18.47 -3.14
N PHE A 280 2.34 17.62 -2.58
CA PHE A 280 3.60 17.97 -1.92
C PHE A 280 4.40 16.70 -1.65
N ALA A 281 5.72 16.85 -1.47
CA ALA A 281 6.58 15.74 -1.06
C ALA A 281 6.27 15.29 0.39
N VAL A 282 6.15 13.98 0.58
CA VAL A 282 5.96 13.31 1.89
C VAL A 282 7.14 12.41 2.26
N ASP A 283 8.21 12.47 1.48
CA ASP A 283 9.47 11.77 1.75
C ASP A 283 10.65 12.60 1.23
N ALA A 284 11.86 12.11 1.51
CA ALA A 284 13.10 12.73 1.06
C ALA A 284 13.28 12.65 -0.48
N PRO A 285 14.05 13.57 -1.08
CA PRO A 285 14.52 13.46 -2.47
C PRO A 285 15.31 12.16 -2.71
N GLU A 286 15.36 11.72 -3.97
CA GLU A 286 16.15 10.56 -4.39
C GLU A 286 17.60 10.60 -3.84
N GLY A 287 18.04 9.48 -3.26
CA GLY A 287 19.38 9.33 -2.70
C GLY A 287 19.56 9.89 -1.29
N GLU A 288 18.65 10.72 -0.79
CA GLU A 288 18.68 11.23 0.59
C GLU A 288 18.04 10.24 1.57
N PRO A 289 18.41 10.25 2.88
CA PRO A 289 17.81 9.36 3.87
C PRO A 289 16.28 9.49 3.97
N SER A 290 15.57 8.42 3.63
CA SER A 290 14.11 8.32 3.64
C SER A 290 13.61 7.80 4.99
N ARG A 291 12.70 8.55 5.62
CA ARG A 291 12.06 8.08 6.85
C ARG A 291 11.09 6.94 6.57
N TRP A 292 10.40 6.95 5.43
CA TRP A 292 9.47 5.89 5.04
C TRP A 292 10.17 4.57 4.73
N ASN A 293 11.26 4.60 3.99
CA ASN A 293 12.05 3.40 3.70
C ASN A 293 12.71 2.88 4.95
N THR A 294 13.28 3.75 5.78
CA THR A 294 13.90 3.34 7.03
C THR A 294 12.88 2.70 7.98
N LEU A 295 11.69 3.30 8.15
CA LEU A 295 10.63 2.70 8.97
C LEU A 295 10.18 1.33 8.43
N ARG A 296 9.88 1.24 7.12
CA ARG A 296 9.44 -0.03 6.50
C ARG A 296 10.52 -1.11 6.60
N ALA A 297 11.78 -0.76 6.33
CA ALA A 297 12.89 -1.71 6.41
C ALA A 297 13.08 -2.22 7.84
N LEU A 298 13.11 -1.33 8.84
CA LEU A 298 13.27 -1.74 10.24
C LEU A 298 12.14 -2.65 10.72
N ARG A 299 10.89 -2.41 10.30
CA ARG A 299 9.76 -3.29 10.59
C ARG A 299 9.93 -4.68 10.00
N VAL A 300 10.37 -4.75 8.74
CA VAL A 300 10.65 -6.03 8.07
C VAL A 300 11.78 -6.75 8.79
N LEU A 301 12.89 -6.07 9.09
CA LEU A 301 14.04 -6.66 9.76
C LEU A 301 13.70 -7.21 11.16
N ARG A 302 12.95 -6.43 11.95
CA ARG A 302 12.47 -6.86 13.26
C ARG A 302 11.50 -8.04 13.18
N TRP A 303 10.69 -8.13 12.11
CA TRP A 303 9.78 -9.25 11.89
C TRP A 303 10.50 -10.53 11.48
N VAL A 304 11.53 -10.43 10.63
CA VAL A 304 12.30 -11.61 10.20
C VAL A 304 13.24 -12.12 11.29
N ASP A 305 13.76 -11.21 12.11
CA ASP A 305 14.60 -11.53 13.25
C ASP A 305 14.21 -10.66 14.47
N PRO A 306 13.27 -11.16 15.30
CA PRO A 306 12.86 -10.46 16.52
C PRO A 306 13.97 -10.29 17.56
N SER A 307 15.11 -10.98 17.40
CA SER A 307 16.23 -10.94 18.34
C SER A 307 17.26 -9.84 18.05
N SER A 308 17.14 -9.15 16.91
CA SER A 308 18.03 -8.04 16.52
C SER A 308 17.44 -6.63 16.76
N GLY A 309 16.34 -6.55 17.53
CA GLY A 309 15.72 -5.29 18.00
C GLY A 309 16.36 -4.70 19.25
#